data_AF-D0LZN5-F1
#
_entry.id   AF-D0LZN5-F1
#
_cell.length_a   1.000
_cell.length_b   1.000
_cell.length_c   1.000
_cell.angle_alpha   90.00
_cell.angle_beta   90.00
_cell.angle_gamma   90.00
#
_symmetry.space_group_name_H-M   'P 1'
#
loop_
_entity.id
_entity.type
_entity.pdbx_description
1 polymer ?
#
loop_
_entity_poly.entity_id
_entity_poly.type
_entity_poly.pdbx_seq_one_letter_code
_entity_poly.pdbx_strand_id
1 'polypeptide(L)'
;MLDDLALTCTCGAMRGVIRQASPNTGAHVVCYCNDCQAFAHFLGRADEILDPSGGTEIFQVTSKHLELRGGHQHLACMRLGPRGLMRWYASCCRTPLANTVAKASVPFIGIIVSLLEPEPKSGPPLAPQLGPIKLRVHGRDARGPVRGGKVYAGAPLRKMLPVFGRLFAARLRGEHRDSPFFDPATGEPWAKPQVLTLEERRALERSRDARSSER
;
A
#
# COMPACT_ATOMS: atom_id res chain seq x y z
N MET A 1 -14.77 9.27 18.49
CA MET A 1 -15.47 8.87 17.25
C MET A 1 -14.41 8.27 16.34
N LEU A 2 -14.73 7.20 15.61
CA LEU A 2 -13.81 6.69 14.59
C LEU A 2 -14.03 7.53 13.35
N ASP A 3 -13.16 8.50 13.13
CA ASP A 3 -13.33 9.42 12.02
C ASP A 3 -12.93 8.74 10.71
N ASP A 4 -13.62 9.08 9.64
CA ASP A 4 -13.25 8.70 8.30
C ASP A 4 -12.10 9.59 7.81
N LEU A 5 -11.21 9.02 7.00
CA LEU A 5 -10.07 9.74 6.45
C LEU A 5 -10.23 9.80 4.93
N ALA A 6 -10.68 10.95 4.43
CA ALA A 6 -10.77 11.15 3.00
C ALA A 6 -9.36 11.22 2.40
N LEU A 7 -9.21 10.69 1.18
CA LEU A 7 -7.94 10.59 0.49
C LEU A 7 -8.10 11.02 -0.96
N THR A 8 -7.10 11.71 -1.49
CA THR A 8 -7.03 12.01 -2.92
C THR A 8 -5.64 11.74 -3.50
N CYS A 9 -5.59 11.42 -4.80
CA CYS A 9 -4.32 11.38 -5.51
C CYS A 9 -3.75 12.79 -5.67
N THR A 10 -2.46 12.90 -6.01
CA THR A 10 -1.74 14.19 -6.02
C THR A 10 -2.40 15.24 -6.95
N CYS A 11 -3.00 14.82 -8.07
CA CYS A 11 -3.71 15.72 -8.99
C CYS A 11 -5.21 15.92 -8.69
N GLY A 12 -5.77 15.26 -7.67
CA GLY A 12 -7.18 15.39 -7.30
C GLY A 12 -8.19 14.60 -8.14
N ALA A 13 -7.75 13.97 -9.23
CA ALA A 13 -8.62 13.29 -10.18
C ALA A 13 -9.22 11.97 -9.66
N MET A 14 -8.58 11.38 -8.65
CA MET A 14 -9.03 10.14 -8.00
C MET A 14 -9.17 10.37 -6.50
N ARG A 15 -10.28 9.89 -5.94
CA ARG A 15 -10.70 10.18 -4.56
C ARG A 15 -11.23 8.93 -3.90
N GLY A 16 -11.05 8.86 -2.58
CA GLY A 16 -11.53 7.76 -1.77
C GLY A 16 -11.60 8.13 -0.29
N VAL A 17 -11.87 7.13 0.52
CA VAL A 17 -11.97 7.29 1.97
C VAL A 17 -11.50 6.02 2.67
N ILE A 18 -10.70 6.18 3.72
CA ILE A 18 -10.47 5.14 4.72
C ILE A 18 -11.55 5.28 5.78
N ARG A 19 -12.52 4.37 5.78
CA ARG A 19 -13.59 4.35 6.78
C ARG A 19 -13.04 3.97 8.14
N GLN A 20 -13.41 4.73 9.18
CA GLN A 20 -13.07 4.42 10.57
C GLN A 20 -11.57 4.21 10.79
N ALA A 21 -10.73 5.07 10.19
CA ALA A 21 -9.28 4.94 10.28
C ALA A 21 -8.83 5.07 11.75
N SER A 22 -8.18 4.03 12.29
CA SER A 22 -7.65 4.04 13.64
C SER A 22 -6.61 2.94 13.87
N PRO A 23 -5.83 3.02 14.97
CA PRO A 23 -4.95 1.94 15.39
C PRO A 23 -5.67 0.61 15.66
N ASN A 24 -7.00 0.61 15.85
CA ASN A 24 -7.77 -0.59 16.13
C ASN A 24 -8.27 -1.28 14.85
N THR A 25 -8.56 -0.51 13.81
CA THR A 25 -9.07 -1.00 12.52
C THR A 25 -7.96 -1.36 11.54
N GLY A 26 -6.75 -0.79 11.71
CA GLY A 26 -5.60 -1.08 10.87
C GLY A 26 -4.29 -1.36 11.61
N ALA A 27 -3.26 -1.67 10.84
CA ALA A 27 -1.88 -1.78 11.29
C ALA A 27 -1.01 -0.80 10.50
N HIS A 28 -0.43 0.16 11.21
CA HIS A 28 0.48 1.14 10.62
C HIS A 28 1.91 0.58 10.62
N VAL A 29 2.51 0.40 9.45
CA VAL A 29 3.80 -0.29 9.28
C VAL A 29 4.67 0.43 8.25
N VAL A 30 5.98 0.20 8.30
CA VAL A 30 6.90 0.55 7.21
C VAL A 30 7.53 -0.73 6.67
N CYS A 31 7.50 -0.89 5.34
CA CYS A 31 8.06 -2.05 4.66
C CYS A 31 9.29 -1.65 3.85
N TYR A 32 10.41 -2.31 4.11
CA TYR A 32 11.69 -2.06 3.44
C TYR A 32 11.97 -3.04 2.30
N CYS A 33 11.03 -3.92 1.93
CA CYS A 33 11.34 -4.97 0.97
C CYS A 33 11.70 -4.43 -0.42
N ASN A 34 12.53 -5.19 -1.13
CA ASN A 34 12.94 -4.89 -2.51
C ASN A 34 11.76 -4.59 -3.45
N ASP A 35 10.63 -5.28 -3.27
CA ASP A 35 9.44 -5.08 -4.08
C ASP A 35 8.73 -3.72 -3.80
N CYS A 36 8.73 -3.24 -2.55
CA CYS A 36 8.17 -1.91 -2.25
C CYS A 36 9.03 -0.80 -2.87
N GLN A 37 10.36 -0.94 -2.76
CA GLN A 37 11.32 -0.05 -3.41
C GLN A 37 11.13 -0.05 -4.93
N ALA A 38 11.09 -1.24 -5.56
CA ALA A 38 10.92 -1.37 -7.00
C ALA A 38 9.59 -0.76 -7.50
N PHE A 39 8.51 -0.87 -6.73
CA PHE A 39 7.25 -0.22 -7.08
C PHE A 39 7.35 1.31 -7.06
N ALA A 40 8.02 1.88 -6.07
CA ALA A 40 8.24 3.32 -6.01
C ALA A 40 9.06 3.83 -7.22
N HIS A 41 10.08 3.07 -7.64
CA HIS A 41 10.84 3.36 -8.86
C HIS A 41 10.01 3.16 -10.13
N PHE A 42 9.16 2.14 -10.21
CA PHE A 42 8.23 1.97 -11.33
C PHE A 42 7.36 3.20 -11.48
N LEU A 43 6.85 3.75 -10.38
CA LEU A 43 6.04 4.96 -10.41
C LEU A 43 6.83 6.22 -10.80
N GLY A 44 8.17 6.18 -10.76
CA GLY A 44 9.02 7.35 -10.98
C GLY A 44 8.97 8.33 -9.81
N ARG A 45 8.49 7.90 -8.64
CA ARG A 45 8.23 8.75 -7.46
C ARG A 45 8.96 8.25 -6.21
N ALA A 46 10.12 7.62 -6.41
CA ALA A 46 10.86 6.98 -5.32
C ALA A 46 11.24 7.97 -4.21
N ASP A 47 11.65 9.19 -4.56
CA ASP A 47 12.07 10.21 -3.60
C ASP A 47 10.92 10.75 -2.74
N GLU A 48 9.67 10.55 -3.16
CA GLU A 48 8.49 10.98 -2.41
C GLU A 48 7.82 9.83 -1.64
N ILE A 49 7.96 8.59 -2.13
CA ILE A 49 7.33 7.40 -1.53
C ILE A 49 8.21 6.78 -0.45
N LEU A 50 9.52 6.73 -0.69
CA LEU A 50 10.48 6.01 0.14
C LEU A 50 11.06 6.93 1.22
N ASP A 51 11.09 6.43 2.45
CA ASP A 51 11.90 7.04 3.50
C ASP A 51 13.41 6.96 3.15
N PRO A 52 14.29 7.68 3.86
CA PRO A 52 15.73 7.67 3.58
C PRO A 52 16.40 6.29 3.66
N SER A 53 15.77 5.30 4.29
CA SER A 53 16.24 3.92 4.38
C SER A 53 15.55 2.99 3.37
N GLY A 54 14.81 3.51 2.39
CA GLY A 54 14.11 2.74 1.36
C GLY A 54 12.78 2.13 1.83
N GLY A 55 12.19 2.66 2.90
CA GLY A 55 10.95 2.17 3.48
C GLY A 55 9.71 2.81 2.86
N THR A 56 8.69 2.02 2.54
CA THR A 56 7.36 2.53 2.20
C THR A 56 6.45 2.46 3.43
N GLU A 57 5.83 3.59 3.79
CA GLU A 57 4.83 3.66 4.85
C GLU A 57 3.48 3.12 4.36
N ILE A 58 2.91 2.18 5.12
CA ILE A 58 1.72 1.41 4.73
C ILE A 58 0.75 1.32 5.91
N PHE A 59 -0.51 1.63 5.64
CA PHE A 59 -1.62 1.34 6.56
C PHE A 59 -2.42 0.13 6.08
N GLN A 60 -2.35 -0.95 6.83
CA GLN A 60 -2.98 -2.23 6.47
C GLN A 60 -4.36 -2.35 7.11
N VAL A 61 -5.39 -2.52 6.29
CA VAL A 61 -6.80 -2.63 6.70
C VAL A 61 -7.49 -3.79 5.99
N THR A 62 -8.73 -4.08 6.39
CA THR A 62 -9.60 -4.99 5.64
C THR A 62 -10.34 -4.26 4.53
N SER A 63 -10.82 -4.99 3.53
CA SER A 63 -11.42 -4.41 2.31
C SER A 63 -12.58 -3.43 2.58
N LYS A 64 -13.42 -3.69 3.59
CA LYS A 64 -14.52 -2.78 3.96
C LYS A 64 -14.11 -1.36 4.36
N HIS A 65 -12.83 -1.17 4.71
CA HIS A 65 -12.34 0.11 5.22
C HIS A 65 -11.86 1.04 4.11
N LEU A 66 -11.74 0.58 2.85
CA LEU A 66 -11.35 1.46 1.75
C LEU A 66 -12.47 1.53 0.72
N GLU A 67 -12.88 2.75 0.40
CA GLU A 67 -13.88 3.02 -0.63
C GLU A 67 -13.29 4.04 -1.61
N LEU A 68 -13.39 3.76 -2.91
CA LEU A 68 -13.07 4.72 -3.96
C LEU A 68 -14.35 5.46 -4.34
N ARG A 69 -14.33 6.80 -4.24
CA ARG A 69 -15.50 7.65 -4.45
C ARG A 69 -15.53 8.32 -5.82
N GLY A 70 -14.40 8.40 -6.51
CA GLY A 70 -14.33 9.01 -7.83
C GLY A 70 -13.00 8.74 -8.54
N GLY A 71 -13.00 8.85 -9.86
CA GLY A 71 -11.80 8.64 -10.68
C GLY A 71 -11.47 7.18 -10.98
N HIS A 72 -12.46 6.28 -10.98
CA HIS A 72 -12.27 4.85 -11.28
C HIS A 72 -11.60 4.60 -12.64
N GLN A 73 -11.85 5.45 -13.63
CA GLN A 73 -11.19 5.40 -14.95
C GLN A 73 -9.67 5.61 -14.87
N HIS A 74 -9.16 6.15 -13.77
CA HIS A 74 -7.74 6.32 -13.51
C HIS A 74 -7.15 5.19 -12.65
N LEU A 75 -7.94 4.21 -12.21
CA LEU A 75 -7.42 3.07 -11.47
C LEU A 75 -6.54 2.21 -12.39
N ALA A 76 -5.29 2.01 -12.01
CA ALA A 76 -4.38 1.11 -12.70
C ALA A 76 -3.76 0.11 -11.72
N CYS A 77 -3.33 -1.03 -12.27
CA CYS A 77 -2.69 -2.09 -11.52
C CYS A 77 -1.43 -2.59 -12.23
N MET A 78 -0.41 -2.94 -11.47
CA MET A 78 0.76 -3.66 -11.96
C MET A 78 1.19 -4.77 -10.99
N ARG A 79 1.97 -5.75 -11.47
CA ARG A 79 2.63 -6.78 -10.65
C ARG A 79 4.11 -6.90 -11.04
N LEU A 80 5.01 -6.97 -10.06
CA LEU A 80 6.46 -7.11 -10.27
C LEU A 80 6.88 -8.52 -10.75
N GLY A 81 5.89 -9.33 -11.12
CA GLY A 81 6.02 -10.71 -11.54
C GLY A 81 4.68 -11.44 -11.42
N PRO A 82 4.54 -12.62 -12.03
CA PRO A 82 3.26 -13.32 -12.20
C PRO A 82 2.63 -13.81 -10.89
N ARG A 83 3.41 -13.88 -9.80
CA ARG A 83 2.94 -14.26 -8.45
C ARG A 83 3.04 -13.13 -7.42
N GLY A 84 3.44 -11.93 -7.84
CA GLY A 84 3.58 -10.78 -6.95
C GLY A 84 2.25 -10.22 -6.46
N LEU A 85 2.30 -9.32 -5.48
CA LEU A 85 1.14 -8.52 -5.06
C LEU A 85 0.59 -7.71 -6.23
N MET A 86 -0.72 -7.45 -6.18
CA MET A 86 -1.38 -6.46 -7.01
C MET A 86 -1.05 -5.08 -6.45
N ARG A 87 -0.44 -4.22 -7.25
CA ARG A 87 0.01 -2.89 -6.84
C ARG A 87 -0.81 -1.84 -7.59
N TRP A 88 -1.68 -1.17 -6.86
CA TRP A 88 -2.69 -0.25 -7.37
C TRP A 88 -2.20 1.19 -7.28
N TYR A 89 -2.44 1.95 -8.35
CA TYR A 89 -2.05 3.35 -8.45
C TYR A 89 -3.02 4.13 -9.33
N ALA A 90 -3.04 5.45 -9.17
CA ALA A 90 -3.77 6.36 -10.05
C ALA A 90 -2.93 6.66 -11.30
N SER A 91 -3.38 6.25 -12.48
CA SER A 91 -2.66 6.40 -13.75
C SER A 91 -2.45 7.86 -14.16
N CYS A 92 -3.35 8.75 -13.75
CA CYS A 92 -3.32 10.18 -14.08
C CYS A 92 -2.10 10.94 -13.53
N CYS A 93 -1.53 10.50 -12.41
CA CYS A 93 -0.36 11.16 -11.79
C CYS A 93 0.62 10.18 -11.12
N ARG A 94 0.45 8.88 -11.39
CA ARG A 94 1.25 7.78 -10.81
C ARG A 94 1.28 7.78 -9.28
N THR A 95 0.26 8.33 -8.62
CA THR A 95 0.13 8.26 -7.15
C THR A 95 -0.13 6.81 -6.73
N PRO A 96 0.68 6.22 -5.84
CA PRO A 96 0.41 4.90 -5.28
C PRO A 96 -0.87 4.95 -4.43
N LEU A 97 -1.67 3.89 -4.48
CA LEU A 97 -2.91 3.79 -3.70
C LEU A 97 -2.80 2.68 -2.65
N ALA A 98 -2.65 1.44 -3.12
CA ALA A 98 -2.69 0.29 -2.23
C ALA A 98 -2.04 -0.95 -2.85
N ASN A 99 -1.85 -1.97 -2.01
CA ASN A 99 -1.47 -3.30 -2.42
C ASN A 99 -2.52 -4.31 -1.95
N THR A 100 -2.85 -5.27 -2.80
CA THR A 100 -3.68 -6.43 -2.44
C THR A 100 -3.00 -7.73 -2.88
N VAL A 101 -3.47 -8.86 -2.37
CA VAL A 101 -3.18 -10.15 -3.02
C VAL A 101 -4.11 -10.33 -4.21
N ALA A 102 -3.71 -11.15 -5.19
CA ALA A 102 -4.52 -11.38 -6.39
C ALA A 102 -5.85 -12.11 -6.13
N LYS A 103 -5.94 -12.85 -5.02
CA LYS A 103 -7.15 -13.58 -4.65
C LYS A 103 -8.12 -12.61 -3.96
N ALA A 104 -9.14 -12.13 -4.69
CA ALA A 104 -10.17 -11.21 -4.18
C ALA A 104 -10.83 -11.68 -2.88
N SER A 105 -10.90 -13.00 -2.65
CA SER A 105 -11.44 -13.58 -1.42
C SER A 105 -10.56 -13.36 -0.18
N VAL A 106 -9.42 -12.67 -0.26
CA VAL A 106 -8.59 -12.31 0.88
C VAL A 106 -8.76 -10.81 1.11
N PRO A 107 -9.48 -10.39 2.17
CA PRO A 107 -9.87 -9.00 2.37
C PRO A 107 -8.72 -8.17 2.94
N PHE A 108 -7.56 -8.16 2.27
CA PHE A 108 -6.35 -7.45 2.69
C PHE A 108 -6.06 -6.29 1.76
N ILE A 109 -5.91 -5.10 2.34
CA ILE A 109 -5.48 -3.89 1.64
C ILE A 109 -4.34 -3.25 2.43
N GLY A 110 -3.18 -3.08 1.79
CA GLY A 110 -2.07 -2.27 2.31
C GLY A 110 -2.01 -0.92 1.60
N ILE A 111 -2.63 0.10 2.19
CA ILE A 111 -2.72 1.47 1.65
C ILE A 111 -1.36 2.14 1.78
N ILE A 112 -0.85 2.74 0.69
CA ILE A 112 0.40 3.50 0.71
C ILE A 112 0.07 4.95 1.02
N VAL A 113 0.55 5.45 2.16
CA VAL A 113 0.08 6.74 2.69
C VAL A 113 0.94 7.94 2.30
N SER A 114 2.19 7.72 1.90
CA SER A 114 3.20 8.79 1.68
C SER A 114 2.79 9.87 0.67
N LEU A 115 1.90 9.53 -0.28
CA LEU A 115 1.50 10.41 -1.39
C LEU A 115 -0.01 10.68 -1.45
N LEU A 116 -0.75 10.20 -0.44
CA LEU A 116 -2.17 10.49 -0.32
C LEU A 116 -2.33 11.77 0.50
N GLU A 117 -3.16 12.67 0.01
CA GLU A 117 -3.50 13.90 0.72
C GLU A 117 -4.89 13.77 1.36
N PRO A 118 -5.11 14.37 2.54
CA PRO A 118 -6.47 14.49 3.09
C PRO A 118 -7.36 15.32 2.15
N GLU A 119 -8.66 15.02 2.13
CA GLU A 119 -9.66 15.83 1.41
C GLU A 119 -10.63 16.47 2.42
N PRO A 120 -10.79 17.82 2.44
CA PRO A 120 -10.02 18.80 1.66
C PRO A 120 -8.53 18.80 2.07
N LYS A 121 -7.63 19.33 1.23
CA LYS A 121 -6.18 19.38 1.52
C LYS A 121 -5.83 20.06 2.85
N SER A 122 -6.71 20.95 3.32
CA SER A 122 -6.63 21.61 4.63
C SER A 122 -7.11 20.76 5.81
N GLY A 123 -7.50 19.51 5.57
CA GLY A 123 -7.94 18.56 6.59
C GLY A 123 -6.81 18.13 7.52
N PRO A 124 -7.14 17.38 8.59
CA PRO A 124 -6.14 16.89 9.54
C PRO A 124 -5.12 15.97 8.84
N PRO A 125 -3.84 15.99 9.25
CA PRO A 125 -2.83 15.08 8.72
C PRO A 125 -3.25 13.62 8.92
N LEU A 126 -2.83 12.73 8.00
CA LEU A 126 -3.16 11.30 8.10
C LEU A 126 -2.53 10.67 9.37
N ALA A 127 -1.28 11.04 9.69
CA ALA A 127 -0.45 10.32 10.68
C ALA A 127 -1.06 10.22 12.10
N PRO A 128 -1.60 11.28 12.72
CA PRO A 128 -2.23 11.18 14.04
C PRO A 128 -3.37 10.16 14.11
N GLN A 129 -4.16 10.04 13.04
CA GLN A 129 -5.33 9.17 12.98
C GLN A 129 -4.96 7.69 12.75
N LEU A 130 -3.90 7.43 11.99
CA LEU A 130 -3.36 6.07 11.80
C LEU A 130 -2.67 5.54 13.07
N GLY A 131 -2.23 6.46 13.94
CA GLY A 131 -1.42 6.20 15.13
C GLY A 131 0.03 5.84 14.81
N PRO A 132 0.82 5.41 15.82
CA PRO A 132 2.25 5.21 15.63
C PRO A 132 2.55 4.02 14.71
N ILE A 133 3.68 4.08 14.01
CA ILE A 133 4.24 2.94 13.26
C ILE A 133 4.49 1.79 14.24
N LYS A 134 3.69 0.73 14.15
CA LYS A 134 3.74 -0.45 15.02
C LYS A 134 4.86 -1.42 14.64
N LEU A 135 5.22 -1.46 13.36
CA LEU A 135 6.14 -2.45 12.84
C LEU A 135 6.96 -1.90 11.67
N ARG A 136 8.26 -2.22 11.69
CA ARG A 136 9.17 -2.02 10.56
C ARG A 136 9.63 -3.39 10.09
N VAL A 137 9.27 -3.78 8.87
CA VAL A 137 9.48 -5.15 8.33
C VAL A 137 10.42 -5.15 7.13
N HIS A 138 11.03 -6.31 6.89
CA HIS A 138 11.99 -6.52 5.80
C HIS A 138 13.22 -5.61 5.88
N GLY A 139 13.67 -5.25 7.09
CA GLY A 139 14.82 -4.36 7.30
C GLY A 139 16.16 -4.91 6.78
N ARG A 140 16.23 -6.19 6.38
CA ARG A 140 17.40 -6.73 5.65
C ARG A 140 17.62 -6.06 4.30
N ASP A 141 16.54 -5.57 3.68
CA ASP A 141 16.57 -4.91 2.38
C ASP A 141 16.66 -3.38 2.51
N ALA A 142 16.78 -2.84 3.74
CA ALA A 142 16.88 -1.41 3.97
C ALA A 142 18.18 -0.83 3.39
N ARG A 143 18.12 0.40 2.92
CA ARG A 143 19.20 1.13 2.23
C ARG A 143 20.07 1.98 3.13
N GLY A 144 19.76 2.01 4.42
CA GLY A 144 20.52 2.73 5.40
C GLY A 144 20.04 2.40 6.81
N PRO A 145 20.65 3.06 7.81
CA PRO A 145 20.23 2.90 9.20
C PRO A 145 18.78 3.31 9.40
N VAL A 146 17.93 2.33 9.67
CA VAL A 146 16.51 2.56 9.96
C VAL A 146 16.37 3.17 11.36
N ARG A 147 15.84 4.40 11.42
CA ARG A 147 15.60 5.11 12.68
C ARG A 147 14.21 4.82 13.25
N GLY A 148 14.13 4.71 14.57
CA GLY A 148 12.89 4.64 15.33
C GLY A 148 12.32 3.22 15.49
N GLY A 149 12.11 2.80 16.73
CA GLY A 149 11.42 1.56 17.08
C GLY A 149 12.15 0.27 16.65
N LYS A 150 11.45 -0.86 16.75
CA LYS A 150 12.00 -2.18 16.46
C LYS A 150 11.88 -2.50 14.97
N VAL A 151 13.01 -2.84 14.36
CA VAL A 151 13.13 -3.26 12.96
C VAL A 151 13.29 -4.76 12.87
N TYR A 152 12.51 -5.39 12.01
CA TYR A 152 12.54 -6.83 11.78
C TYR A 152 13.18 -7.15 10.44
N ALA A 153 14.12 -8.09 10.46
CA ALA A 153 14.83 -8.57 9.27
C ALA A 153 13.88 -9.10 8.17
N GLY A 154 12.68 -9.56 8.52
CA GLY A 154 11.62 -10.00 7.60
C GLY A 154 10.25 -9.65 8.16
N ALA A 155 9.23 -10.44 7.80
CA ALA A 155 7.89 -10.36 8.39
C ALA A 155 7.71 -11.46 9.46
N PRO A 156 7.90 -11.18 10.75
CA PRO A 156 7.86 -12.21 11.79
C PRO A 156 6.45 -12.78 11.97
N LEU A 157 6.28 -14.08 11.75
CA LEU A 157 4.97 -14.76 11.74
C LEU A 157 4.14 -14.48 13.00
N ARG A 158 4.75 -14.50 14.19
CA ARG A 158 4.07 -14.22 15.47
C ARG A 158 3.43 -12.83 15.52
N LYS A 159 4.02 -11.83 14.86
CA LYS A 159 3.44 -10.47 14.78
C LYS A 159 2.37 -10.35 13.71
N MET A 160 2.39 -11.23 12.71
CA MET A 160 1.38 -11.29 11.65
C MET A 160 0.13 -12.07 12.08
N LEU A 161 0.22 -12.93 13.10
CA LEU A 161 -0.90 -13.78 13.55
C LEU A 161 -2.19 -13.00 13.88
N PRO A 162 -2.16 -11.85 14.59
CA PRO A 162 -3.36 -11.04 14.80
C PRO A 162 -3.96 -10.48 13.51
N VAL A 163 -3.11 -10.13 12.53
CA VAL A 163 -3.54 -9.66 11.20
C VAL A 163 -4.25 -10.80 10.47
N PHE A 164 -3.68 -12.00 10.45
CA PHE A 164 -4.31 -13.16 9.83
C PHE A 164 -5.65 -13.52 10.48
N GLY A 165 -5.75 -13.49 11.80
CA GLY A 165 -7.02 -13.69 12.51
C GLY A 165 -8.08 -12.66 12.11
N ARG A 166 -7.70 -11.38 11.99
CA ARG A 166 -8.59 -10.30 11.52
C ARG A 166 -9.06 -10.55 10.09
N LEU A 167 -8.15 -10.90 9.18
CA LEU A 167 -8.46 -11.17 7.77
C LEU A 167 -9.39 -12.38 7.62
N PHE A 168 -9.16 -13.43 8.41
CA PHE A 168 -10.02 -14.61 8.44
C PHE A 168 -11.43 -14.24 8.91
N ALA A 169 -11.55 -13.52 10.03
CA ALA A 169 -12.85 -13.08 10.53
C ALA A 169 -13.57 -12.13 9.55
N ALA A 170 -12.83 -11.23 8.88
CA ALA A 170 -13.35 -10.37 7.83
C ALA A 170 -13.86 -11.16 6.62
N ARG A 171 -13.16 -12.23 6.25
CA ARG A 171 -13.57 -13.13 5.17
C ARG A 171 -14.88 -13.84 5.50
N LEU A 172 -15.04 -14.32 6.74
CA LEU A 172 -16.28 -14.95 7.21
C LEU A 172 -17.45 -13.95 7.24
N ARG A 173 -17.20 -12.69 7.58
CA ARG A 173 -18.20 -11.61 7.53
C ARG A 173 -18.53 -11.11 6.12
N GLY A 174 -17.90 -11.63 5.08
CA GLY A 174 -18.16 -11.20 3.71
C GLY A 174 -17.43 -9.94 3.25
N GLU A 175 -16.59 -9.32 4.09
CA GLU A 175 -15.95 -8.02 3.83
C GLU A 175 -15.04 -8.01 2.57
N HIS A 176 -14.67 -9.18 2.06
CA HIS A 176 -13.92 -9.33 0.81
C HIS A 176 -14.70 -8.85 -0.43
N ARG A 177 -16.03 -8.79 -0.36
CA ARG A 177 -16.89 -8.28 -1.43
C ARG A 177 -16.92 -6.75 -1.51
N ASP A 178 -16.47 -6.08 -0.44
CA ASP A 178 -16.43 -4.61 -0.37
C ASP A 178 -15.14 -4.03 -0.97
N SER A 179 -14.29 -4.86 -1.58
CA SER A 179 -13.03 -4.39 -2.15
C SER A 179 -13.27 -3.46 -3.35
N PRO A 180 -12.72 -2.24 -3.36
CA PRO A 180 -12.88 -1.32 -4.49
C PRO A 180 -12.00 -1.69 -5.70
N PHE A 181 -11.26 -2.80 -5.61
CA PHE A 181 -10.27 -3.24 -6.60
C PHE A 181 -10.71 -4.45 -7.42
N PHE A 182 -11.71 -5.18 -6.94
CA PHE A 182 -12.19 -6.42 -7.56
C PHE A 182 -13.69 -6.35 -7.76
N ASP A 183 -14.17 -6.92 -8.84
CA ASP A 183 -15.58 -7.13 -9.08
C ASP A 183 -16.14 -8.13 -8.05
N PRO A 184 -17.17 -7.78 -7.26
CA PRO A 184 -17.71 -8.66 -6.23
C PRO A 184 -18.41 -9.91 -6.80
N ALA A 185 -18.88 -9.86 -8.05
CA ALA A 185 -19.57 -10.98 -8.70
C ALA A 185 -18.56 -11.98 -9.29
N THR A 186 -17.51 -11.50 -9.94
CA THR A 186 -16.56 -12.34 -10.68
C THR A 186 -15.24 -12.57 -9.94
N GLY A 187 -14.85 -11.66 -9.05
CA GLY A 187 -13.53 -11.65 -8.41
C GLY A 187 -12.40 -11.12 -9.29
N GLU A 188 -12.70 -10.71 -10.53
CA GLU A 188 -11.73 -10.15 -11.46
C GLU A 188 -11.32 -8.72 -11.04
N PRO A 189 -10.06 -8.31 -11.28
CA PRO A 189 -9.62 -6.96 -10.96
C PRO A 189 -10.27 -5.93 -11.90
N TRP A 190 -10.73 -4.81 -11.34
CA TRP A 190 -11.30 -3.72 -12.15
C TRP A 190 -10.31 -3.11 -13.15
N ALA A 191 -9.01 -3.17 -12.84
CA ALA A 191 -7.94 -2.81 -13.75
C ALA A 191 -7.04 -4.02 -14.04
N LYS A 192 -6.91 -4.39 -15.31
CA LYS A 192 -6.04 -5.49 -15.73
C LYS A 192 -4.59 -5.20 -15.32
N PRO A 193 -3.92 -6.11 -14.57
CA PRO A 193 -2.57 -5.87 -14.11
C PRO A 193 -1.56 -5.91 -15.25
N GLN A 194 -0.73 -4.86 -15.37
CA GLN A 194 0.52 -4.94 -16.13
C GLN A 194 1.51 -5.82 -15.34
N VAL A 195 1.84 -6.99 -15.87
CA VAL A 195 2.83 -7.88 -15.25
C VAL A 195 4.19 -7.58 -15.88
N LEU A 196 5.15 -7.15 -15.06
CA LEU A 196 6.50 -6.89 -15.56
C LEU A 196 7.20 -8.20 -15.92
N THR A 197 7.94 -8.14 -17.02
CA THR A 197 8.95 -9.12 -17.37
C THR A 197 10.10 -9.12 -16.35
N LEU A 198 10.90 -10.19 -16.37
CA LEU A 198 12.09 -10.28 -15.52
C LEU A 198 13.10 -9.16 -15.84
N GLU A 199 13.22 -8.77 -17.11
CA GLU A 199 14.14 -7.74 -17.55
C GLU A 199 13.72 -6.35 -17.04
N GLU A 200 12.45 -5.98 -17.24
CA GLU A 200 11.89 -4.73 -16.72
C GLU A 200 12.04 -4.65 -15.19
N ARG A 201 11.76 -5.76 -14.48
CA ARG A 201 11.97 -5.84 -13.03
C ARG A 201 13.43 -5.57 -12.65
N ARG A 202 14.38 -6.21 -13.32
CA ARG A 202 15.82 -6.01 -13.07
C ARG A 202 16.26 -4.58 -13.37
N ALA A 203 15.67 -3.93 -14.37
CA ALA A 203 15.94 -2.53 -14.66
C ALA A 203 15.51 -1.59 -13.52
N LEU A 204 14.37 -1.88 -12.88
CA LEU A 204 13.94 -1.15 -11.67
C LEU A 204 14.88 -1.39 -10.48
N GLU A 205 15.32 -2.63 -10.28
CA GLU A 205 16.26 -2.99 -9.22
C GLU A 205 17.62 -2.28 -9.40
N ARG A 206 18.13 -2.19 -10.64
CA ARG A 206 19.32 -1.39 -10.96
C ARG A 206 19.13 0.11 -10.70
N SER A 207 18.00 0.66 -11.12
CA SER A 207 17.67 2.10 -10.93
C SER A 207 17.55 2.49 -9.45
N ARG A 208 17.20 1.52 -8.61
CA ARG A 208 17.16 1.61 -7.16
C ARG A 208 18.56 1.53 -6.57
N ASP A 209 19.37 0.57 -7.02
CA ASP A 209 20.72 0.33 -6.49
C ASP A 209 21.68 1.48 -6.86
N ALA A 210 21.60 2.03 -8.07
CA ALA A 210 22.39 3.18 -8.51
C ALA A 210 22.17 4.43 -7.64
N ARG A 211 20.94 4.68 -7.20
CA ARG A 211 20.62 5.81 -6.30
C ARG A 211 21.07 5.60 -4.86
N SER A 212 21.35 4.36 -4.47
CA SER A 212 21.91 4.03 -3.16
C SER A 212 23.41 4.29 -3.08
N SER A 213 24.13 4.29 -4.21
CA SER A 213 25.58 4.56 -4.25
C SER A 213 25.94 6.05 -4.30
N GLU A 214 24.96 6.91 -4.57
CA GLU A 214 25.14 8.38 -4.66
C GLU A 214 24.90 9.11 -3.33
N ARG A 215 24.43 8.42 -2.28
CA ARG A 215 24.13 8.96 -0.95
C ARG A 215 25.09 8.40 0.09
#